data_AF-A0AA42EE59-F1
#
_entry.id   AF-A0AA42EE59-F1
#
_cell.length_a   1.000
_cell.length_b   1.000
_cell.length_c   1.000
_cell.angle_alpha   90.00
_cell.angle_beta   90.00
_cell.angle_gamma   90.00
#
_symmetry.space_group_name_H-M   'P 1'
#
loop_
_entity.id
_entity.type
_entity.pdbx_description
1 polymer ?
#
loop_
_entity_poly.entity_id
_entity_poly.type
_entity_poly.pdbx_seq_one_letter_code
_entity_poly.pdbx_strand_id
1 'polypeptide(L)'
;MNLIICTTPFQVLLAEKIVEMNPNEEYIFRFISNIKNNKTDYYFNRLKSKIRDSEFIHVDCKNGFEVIWLCIKYRLKGILNNKYSQVNKIVLGSIDNNHIHIHIHNIIQKNKDVVIETFDDGTANLDKNSFFYRDTNFSKKIAWLRYFLCCSSTTMALLKNKSQKHYSIYKDKPNIV
;
A
#
# COMPACT_ATOMS: atom_id res chain seq x y z
N MET A 1 11.70 2.09 11.28
CA MET A 1 11.25 2.96 10.17
C MET A 1 10.03 2.31 9.52
N ASN A 2 8.98 3.08 9.29
CA ASN A 2 7.70 2.58 8.80
C ASN A 2 7.48 2.96 7.35
N LEU A 3 6.77 2.15 6.59
CA LEU A 3 6.30 2.48 5.24
C LEU A 3 4.79 2.72 5.28
N ILE A 4 4.34 3.92 4.93
CA ILE A 4 2.91 4.23 4.77
C ILE A 4 2.59 4.44 3.29
N ILE A 5 1.59 3.72 2.80
CA ILE A 5 1.18 3.77 1.39
C ILE A 5 -0.27 4.22 1.28
N CYS A 6 -0.50 5.25 0.49
CA CYS A 6 -1.83 5.74 0.15
C CYS A 6 -2.09 5.59 -1.35
N THR A 7 -3.36 5.40 -1.73
CA THR A 7 -3.84 5.35 -3.12
C THR A 7 -4.89 6.41 -3.41
N THR A 8 -5.44 7.06 -2.38
CA THR A 8 -6.45 8.11 -2.53
C THR A 8 -6.15 9.32 -1.62
N PRO A 9 -6.65 10.52 -1.96
CA PRO A 9 -6.63 11.68 -1.07
C PRO A 9 -7.23 11.44 0.31
N PHE A 10 -8.29 10.64 0.41
CA PHE A 10 -8.92 10.31 1.69
C PHE A 10 -7.97 9.51 2.58
N GLN A 11 -7.30 8.50 2.01
CA GLN A 11 -6.27 7.74 2.70
C GLN A 11 -5.13 8.62 3.22
N VAL A 12 -4.75 9.67 2.48
CA VAL A 12 -3.72 10.62 2.92
C VAL A 12 -4.14 11.37 4.20
N LEU A 13 -5.42 11.73 4.34
CA LEU A 13 -5.93 12.36 5.57
C LEU A 13 -5.85 11.41 6.77
N LEU A 14 -6.17 10.13 6.57
CA LEU A 14 -6.06 9.12 7.63
C LEU A 14 -4.59 8.85 8.00
N ALA A 15 -3.73 8.71 6.99
CA ALA A 15 -2.30 8.55 7.16
C ALA A 15 -1.67 9.73 7.93
N GLU A 16 -2.11 10.95 7.63
CA GLU A 16 -1.69 12.13 8.39
C GLU A 16 -2.05 12.03 9.87
N LYS A 17 -3.26 11.55 10.21
CA LYS A 17 -3.65 11.32 11.61
C LYS A 17 -2.85 10.20 12.26
N ILE A 18 -2.54 9.12 11.54
CA ILE A 18 -1.68 8.06 12.06
C ILE A 18 -0.29 8.59 12.39
N VAL A 19 0.30 9.42 11.53
CA VAL A 19 1.61 10.03 11.75
C VAL A 19 1.56 10.99 12.94
N GLU A 20 0.51 11.81 13.06
CA GLU A 20 0.31 12.73 14.20
C GLU A 20 0.16 12.00 15.54
N MET A 21 -0.51 10.84 15.56
CA MET A 21 -0.66 10.01 16.76
C MET A 21 0.64 9.30 17.18
N ASN A 22 1.61 9.19 16.28
CA ASN A 22 2.87 8.47 16.51
C ASN A 22 4.08 9.37 16.24
N PRO A 23 4.27 10.49 16.98
CA PRO A 23 5.25 11.52 16.66
C PRO A 23 6.72 11.07 16.76
N ASN A 24 6.98 9.98 17.51
CA ASN A 24 8.33 9.44 17.69
C ASN A 24 8.72 8.41 16.62
N GLU A 25 7.83 8.14 15.67
CA GLU A 25 8.07 7.16 14.63
C GLU A 25 8.48 7.81 13.30
N GLU A 26 9.45 7.21 12.62
CA GLU A 26 9.90 7.66 11.30
C GLU A 26 9.13 6.95 10.19
N TYR A 27 8.70 7.71 9.19
CA TYR A 27 7.93 7.20 8.06
C TYR A 27 8.62 7.42 6.71
N ILE A 28 8.37 6.47 5.80
CA ILE A 28 8.52 6.58 4.36
C ILE A 28 7.11 6.67 3.79
N PHE A 29 6.83 7.70 2.99
CA PHE A 29 5.53 7.89 2.37
C PHE A 29 5.56 7.59 0.88
N ARG A 30 4.64 6.75 0.42
CA ARG A 30 4.39 6.49 -1.00
C ARG A 30 2.93 6.77 -1.33
N PHE A 31 2.69 7.62 -2.33
CA PHE A 31 1.35 7.85 -2.86
C PHE A 31 1.26 7.26 -4.26
N ILE A 32 0.51 6.17 -4.43
CA ILE A 32 0.36 5.43 -5.68
C ILE A 32 -0.99 5.79 -6.32
N SER A 33 -1.00 6.51 -7.43
CA SER A 33 -2.26 6.94 -8.07
C SER A 33 -2.15 6.97 -9.59
N ASN A 34 -3.20 6.51 -10.28
CA ASN A 34 -3.36 6.68 -11.73
C ASN A 34 -3.87 8.06 -12.11
N ILE A 35 -4.33 8.85 -11.14
CA ILE A 35 -4.77 10.23 -11.33
C ILE A 35 -3.65 11.16 -10.85
N LYS A 36 -3.27 12.13 -11.68
CA LYS A 36 -2.37 13.23 -11.32
C LYS A 36 -3.01 14.57 -11.70
N ASN A 37 -3.38 15.34 -10.69
CA ASN A 37 -3.97 16.66 -10.82
C ASN A 37 -3.74 17.51 -9.56
N ASN A 38 -4.23 18.75 -9.56
CA ASN A 38 -4.10 19.68 -8.44
C ASN A 38 -4.61 19.11 -7.11
N LYS A 39 -5.66 18.26 -7.14
CA LYS A 39 -6.18 17.60 -5.93
C LYS A 39 -5.15 16.61 -5.40
N THR A 40 -4.70 15.66 -6.22
CA THR A 40 -3.72 14.66 -5.75
C THR A 40 -2.40 15.30 -5.32
N ASP A 41 -1.96 16.36 -6.01
CA ASP A 41 -0.76 17.11 -5.65
C ASP A 41 -0.92 17.84 -4.31
N TYR A 42 -2.08 18.46 -4.06
CA TYR A 42 -2.37 19.11 -2.77
C TYR A 42 -2.26 18.11 -1.61
N TYR A 43 -2.94 16.97 -1.70
CA TYR A 43 -2.92 15.98 -0.62
C TYR A 43 -1.54 15.33 -0.48
N PHE A 44 -0.85 15.03 -1.59
CA PHE A 44 0.54 14.56 -1.54
C PHE A 44 1.45 15.53 -0.77
N ASN A 45 1.42 16.82 -1.15
CA ASN A 45 2.26 17.85 -0.54
C ASN A 45 1.93 18.08 0.93
N ARG A 46 0.65 17.95 1.30
CA ARG A 46 0.19 18.04 2.69
C ARG A 46 0.91 17.03 3.59
N LEU A 47 0.89 15.74 3.26
CA LEU A 47 1.56 14.73 4.08
C LEU A 47 3.10 14.74 3.89
N LYS A 48 3.58 15.01 2.66
CA LYS A 48 5.01 15.17 2.38
C LYS A 48 5.66 16.24 3.26
N SER A 49 4.95 17.30 3.63
CA SER A 49 5.48 18.34 4.53
C SER A 49 5.88 17.81 5.91
N LYS A 50 5.35 16.65 6.33
CA LYS A 50 5.61 15.98 7.61
C LYS A 50 6.58 14.81 7.48
N ILE A 51 6.82 14.31 6.26
CA ILE A 51 7.61 13.10 6.00
C ILE A 51 8.69 13.39 4.95
N ARG A 52 9.95 13.37 5.36
CA ARG A 52 11.09 13.67 4.49
C ARG A 52 11.22 12.73 3.30
N ASP A 53 11.03 11.41 3.51
CA ASP A 53 11.11 10.42 2.44
C ASP A 53 9.73 10.18 1.82
N SER A 54 9.35 11.04 0.88
CA SER A 54 8.04 11.02 0.23
C SER A 54 8.17 10.94 -1.29
N GLU A 55 7.39 10.06 -1.93
CA GLU A 55 7.36 9.91 -3.38
C GLU A 55 5.92 9.75 -3.89
N PHE A 56 5.58 10.52 -4.92
CA PHE A 56 4.37 10.31 -5.72
C PHE A 56 4.70 9.33 -6.85
N ILE A 57 4.06 8.17 -6.82
CA ILE A 57 4.10 7.14 -7.83
C ILE A 57 2.89 7.31 -8.73
N HIS A 58 3.12 7.88 -9.92
CA HIS A 58 2.08 7.99 -10.92
C HIS A 58 2.00 6.71 -11.76
N VAL A 59 0.80 6.11 -11.80
CA VAL A 59 0.52 4.84 -12.49
C VAL A 59 -0.47 5.10 -13.62
N ASP A 60 -0.01 5.77 -14.68
CA ASP A 60 -0.77 5.94 -15.93
C ASP A 60 -0.19 5.00 -16.99
N CYS A 61 -0.69 3.77 -17.02
CA CYS A 61 -0.29 2.78 -18.02
C CYS A 61 -1.35 2.70 -19.12
N LYS A 62 -0.98 3.12 -20.33
CA LYS A 62 -1.84 3.16 -21.52
C LYS A 62 -1.94 1.80 -22.21
N ASN A 63 -0.99 0.91 -21.94
CA ASN A 63 -0.92 -0.42 -22.52
C ASN A 63 -0.28 -1.44 -21.56
N GLY A 64 -0.34 -2.72 -21.94
CA GLY A 64 0.19 -3.81 -21.12
C GLY A 64 1.70 -3.78 -20.90
N PHE A 65 2.48 -3.27 -21.86
CA PHE A 65 3.93 -3.15 -21.72
C PHE A 65 4.31 -2.16 -20.64
N GLU A 66 3.63 -1.02 -20.57
CA GLU A 66 3.85 -0.02 -19.52
C GLU A 66 3.54 -0.58 -18.13
N VAL A 67 2.49 -1.41 -17.99
CA VAL A 67 2.19 -2.12 -16.74
C VAL A 67 3.34 -3.05 -16.34
N ILE A 68 3.83 -3.86 -17.29
CA ILE A 68 4.94 -4.79 -17.05
C ILE A 68 6.20 -4.02 -16.63
N TRP A 69 6.56 -2.98 -17.38
CA TRP A 69 7.73 -2.15 -17.12
C TRP A 69 7.65 -1.50 -15.73
N LEU A 70 6.49 -0.96 -15.38
CA LEU A 70 6.25 -0.38 -14.06
C LEU A 70 6.44 -1.41 -12.93
N CYS A 71 5.92 -2.62 -13.13
CA CYS A 71 6.07 -3.70 -12.15
C CYS A 71 7.53 -4.14 -12.00
N ILE A 72 8.28 -4.27 -13.10
CA ILE A 72 9.72 -4.55 -13.08
C ILE A 72 10.48 -3.44 -12.35
N LYS A 73 10.20 -2.17 -12.68
CA LYS A 73 10.83 -1.01 -12.03
C LYS A 73 10.63 -1.04 -10.51
N TYR A 74 9.42 -1.32 -10.03
CA TYR A 74 9.18 -1.43 -8.59
C TYR A 74 9.83 -2.65 -7.96
N ARG A 75 9.84 -3.78 -8.67
CA ARG A 75 10.54 -4.97 -8.22
C ARG A 75 12.03 -4.69 -8.01
N LEU A 76 12.67 -4.04 -8.97
CA LEU A 76 14.08 -3.63 -8.88
C LEU A 76 14.29 -2.59 -7.79
N LYS A 77 13.44 -1.57 -7.69
CA LYS A 77 13.53 -0.54 -6.64
C LYS A 77 13.45 -1.16 -5.25
N GLY A 78 12.57 -2.13 -5.01
CA GLY A 78 12.50 -2.82 -3.72
C GLY A 78 13.69 -3.75 -3.43
N ILE A 79 14.39 -4.25 -4.46
CA ILE A 79 15.64 -5.02 -4.27
C ILE A 79 16.77 -4.09 -3.87
N LEU A 80 16.93 -2.99 -4.64
CA LEU A 80 18.08 -2.09 -4.60
C LEU A 80 18.00 -1.01 -3.52
N ASN A 81 16.80 -0.68 -3.05
CA ASN A 81 16.64 0.34 -2.03
C ASN A 81 16.96 -0.21 -0.64
N ASN A 82 18.18 0.02 -0.16
CA ASN A 82 18.64 -0.39 1.17
C ASN A 82 17.80 0.17 2.32
N LYS A 83 17.03 1.25 2.11
CA LYS A 83 16.09 1.72 3.15
C LYS A 83 14.97 0.72 3.40
N TYR A 84 14.56 -0.04 2.39
CA TYR A 84 13.44 -0.99 2.50
C TYR A 84 13.80 -2.22 3.35
N SER A 85 15.09 -2.55 3.50
CA SER A 85 15.52 -3.58 4.45
C SER A 85 15.45 -3.14 5.91
N GLN A 86 15.31 -1.83 6.18
CA GLN A 86 15.13 -1.28 7.53
C GLN A 86 13.66 -1.06 7.89
N VAL A 87 12.73 -1.37 6.97
CA VAL A 87 11.30 -1.24 7.22
C VAL A 87 10.84 -2.37 8.12
N ASN A 88 10.31 -2.01 9.29
CA ASN A 88 9.79 -2.94 10.30
C ASN A 88 8.26 -2.91 10.42
N LYS A 89 7.61 -1.90 9.85
CA LYS A 89 6.15 -1.77 9.83
C LYS A 89 5.66 -1.20 8.50
N ILE A 90 4.55 -1.73 7.98
CA ILE A 90 3.88 -1.26 6.77
C ILE A 90 2.44 -0.91 7.11
N VAL A 91 2.00 0.29 6.74
CA VAL A 91 0.68 0.85 7.03
C VAL A 91 -0.07 1.06 5.70
N LEU A 92 -1.19 0.35 5.49
CA LEU A 92 -1.88 0.24 4.19
C LEU A 92 -3.39 0.53 4.25
N GLY A 93 -3.92 1.29 3.28
CA GLY A 93 -5.36 1.46 3.07
C GLY A 93 -5.96 0.43 2.10
N SER A 94 -5.39 0.31 0.89
CA SER A 94 -5.89 -0.61 -0.15
C SER A 94 -5.11 -1.94 -0.16
N ILE A 95 -5.49 -2.89 0.71
CA ILE A 95 -4.83 -4.21 0.80
C ILE A 95 -5.09 -5.16 -0.37
N ASP A 96 -5.99 -4.81 -1.28
CA ASP A 96 -6.32 -5.55 -2.51
C ASP A 96 -5.46 -5.12 -3.72
N ASN A 97 -4.79 -3.97 -3.63
CA ASN A 97 -4.14 -3.34 -4.78
C ASN A 97 -2.85 -4.08 -5.22
N ASN A 98 -2.83 -4.55 -6.46
CA ASN A 98 -1.69 -5.28 -7.02
C ASN A 98 -0.37 -4.48 -7.06
N HIS A 99 -0.44 -3.17 -7.35
CA HIS A 99 0.77 -2.33 -7.36
C HIS A 99 1.37 -2.22 -5.96
N ILE A 100 0.53 -2.16 -4.92
CA ILE A 100 0.97 -2.22 -3.53
C ILE A 100 1.65 -3.57 -3.27
N HIS A 101 1.02 -4.69 -3.63
CA HIS A 101 1.59 -6.02 -3.39
C HIS A 101 2.98 -6.15 -3.99
N ILE A 102 3.17 -5.75 -5.25
CA ILE A 102 4.48 -5.79 -5.93
C ILE A 102 5.48 -4.86 -5.24
N HIS A 103 5.05 -3.67 -4.82
CA HIS A 103 5.92 -2.69 -4.17
C HIS A 103 6.48 -3.18 -2.82
N ILE A 104 5.63 -3.81 -2.01
CA ILE A 104 5.99 -4.25 -0.65
C ILE A 104 6.52 -5.69 -0.60
N HIS A 105 6.39 -6.46 -1.69
CA HIS A 105 6.74 -7.87 -1.74
C HIS A 105 8.16 -8.14 -1.19
N ASN A 106 9.14 -7.35 -1.63
CA ASN A 106 10.53 -7.51 -1.18
C ASN A 106 10.72 -7.27 0.31
N ILE A 107 9.98 -6.32 0.89
CA ILE A 107 10.05 -6.02 2.32
C ILE A 107 9.56 -7.24 3.09
N ILE A 108 8.40 -7.79 2.71
CA ILE A 108 7.80 -8.96 3.36
C ILE A 108 8.67 -10.21 3.23
N GLN A 109 9.32 -10.42 2.08
CA GLN A 109 10.19 -11.58 1.88
C GLN A 109 11.51 -11.48 2.66
N LYS A 110 12.11 -10.27 2.74
CA LYS A 110 13.38 -10.05 3.46
C LYS A 110 13.19 -9.95 4.97
N ASN A 111 12.07 -9.40 5.41
CA ASN A 111 11.74 -9.21 6.82
C ASN A 111 10.43 -9.95 7.16
N LYS A 112 10.56 -11.19 7.67
CA LYS A 112 9.40 -12.02 8.03
C LYS A 112 8.59 -11.47 9.20
N ASP A 113 9.24 -10.68 10.05
CA ASP A 113 8.69 -10.08 11.26
C ASP A 113 8.14 -8.67 11.03
N VAL A 114 8.07 -8.23 9.76
CA VAL A 114 7.47 -6.95 9.42
C VAL A 114 6.02 -6.90 9.90
N VAL A 115 5.69 -5.87 10.68
CA VAL A 115 4.35 -5.61 11.19
C VAL A 115 3.50 -5.03 10.07
N ILE A 116 2.29 -5.54 9.89
CA ILE A 116 1.31 -4.95 8.97
C ILE A 116 0.23 -4.28 9.80
N GLU A 117 0.01 -3.00 9.57
CA GLU A 117 -1.14 -2.26 10.06
C GLU A 117 -1.97 -1.80 8.87
N THR A 118 -3.27 -1.72 9.05
CA THR A 118 -4.20 -1.32 7.99
C THR A 118 -5.04 -0.14 8.46
N PHE A 119 -5.63 0.59 7.53
CA PHE A 119 -6.55 1.68 7.83
C PHE A 119 -7.68 1.73 6.81
N ASP A 120 -8.75 2.47 7.11
CA ASP A 120 -9.91 2.54 6.23
C ASP A 120 -9.55 3.05 4.82
N ASP A 121 -10.00 2.34 3.79
CA ASP A 121 -10.03 2.82 2.40
C ASP A 121 -11.32 3.60 2.13
N GLY A 122 -12.41 3.22 2.80
CA GLY A 122 -13.70 3.85 2.71
C GLY A 122 -14.79 2.99 3.33
N THR A 123 -16.02 3.10 2.86
CA THR A 123 -17.14 2.29 3.35
C THR A 123 -17.04 0.80 2.99
N ALA A 124 -16.23 0.45 1.98
CA ALA A 124 -15.98 -0.95 1.60
C ALA A 124 -15.43 -1.79 2.75
N ASN A 125 -14.74 -1.17 3.72
CA ASN A 125 -14.26 -1.79 4.95
C ASN A 125 -15.40 -2.37 5.82
N LEU A 126 -16.57 -1.73 5.79
CA LEU A 126 -17.75 -2.09 6.60
C LEU A 126 -18.65 -3.12 5.93
N ASP A 127 -18.72 -3.08 4.59
CA ASP A 127 -19.62 -3.95 3.84
C ASP A 127 -18.99 -5.35 3.72
N LYS A 128 -19.59 -6.33 4.41
CA LYS A 128 -19.20 -7.74 4.33
C LYS A 128 -19.39 -8.34 2.94
N ASN A 129 -20.12 -7.68 2.05
CA ASN A 129 -20.24 -8.06 0.65
C ASN A 129 -19.23 -7.36 -0.24
N SER A 130 -18.36 -6.50 0.28
CA SER A 130 -17.35 -5.80 -0.50
C SER A 130 -16.26 -6.74 -1.01
N PHE A 131 -15.42 -6.22 -1.92
CA PHE A 131 -14.29 -6.95 -2.47
C PHE A 131 -13.28 -7.39 -1.40
N PHE A 132 -13.23 -6.74 -0.23
CA PHE A 132 -12.34 -7.17 0.83
C PHE A 132 -12.73 -8.54 1.40
N TYR A 133 -14.01 -8.93 1.40
CA TYR A 133 -14.49 -10.18 2.02
C TYR A 133 -14.71 -11.32 1.01
N ARG A 134 -14.35 -11.11 -0.26
CA ARG A 134 -14.43 -12.12 -1.31
C ARG A 134 -13.03 -12.58 -1.70
N ASP A 135 -12.89 -13.85 -2.08
CA ASP A 135 -11.66 -14.35 -2.71
C ASP A 135 -11.57 -13.81 -4.14
N THR A 136 -11.06 -12.59 -4.27
CA THR A 136 -10.80 -11.97 -5.56
C THR A 136 -9.46 -12.48 -6.10
N ASN A 137 -9.51 -13.38 -7.07
CA ASN A 137 -8.33 -13.77 -7.82
C ASN A 137 -7.96 -12.68 -8.84
N PHE A 138 -6.66 -12.37 -8.93
CA PHE A 138 -6.17 -11.54 -10.03
C PHE A 138 -6.47 -12.20 -11.38
N SER A 139 -6.69 -11.38 -12.41
CA SER A 139 -6.88 -11.91 -13.76
C SER A 139 -5.70 -12.80 -14.17
N LYS A 140 -5.95 -13.83 -15.01
CA LYS A 140 -4.90 -14.78 -15.44
C LYS A 140 -3.63 -14.06 -15.92
N LYS A 141 -3.79 -12.98 -16.70
CA LYS A 141 -2.66 -12.16 -17.20
C LYS A 141 -1.83 -11.56 -16.05
N ILE A 142 -2.49 -10.98 -15.05
CA ILE A 142 -1.81 -10.39 -13.87
C ILE A 142 -1.18 -11.50 -13.01
N ALA A 143 -1.85 -12.64 -12.86
CA ALA A 143 -1.32 -13.77 -12.10
C ALA A 143 0.00 -14.30 -12.71
N TRP A 144 0.04 -14.44 -14.04
CA TRP A 144 1.25 -14.80 -14.78
C TRP A 144 2.36 -13.75 -14.61
N LEU A 145 2.04 -12.46 -14.72
CA LEU A 145 3.01 -11.39 -14.49
C LEU A 145 3.59 -11.46 -13.06
N ARG A 146 2.74 -11.65 -12.05
CA ARG A 146 3.16 -11.80 -10.65
C ARG A 146 4.05 -13.02 -10.46
N TYR A 147 3.77 -14.13 -11.14
CA TYR A 147 4.60 -15.32 -11.11
C TYR A 147 6.00 -15.04 -11.68
N PHE A 148 6.11 -14.43 -12.86
CA PHE A 148 7.39 -14.08 -13.47
C PHE A 148 8.21 -13.06 -12.67
N LEU A 149 7.54 -12.15 -11.94
CA LEU A 149 8.19 -11.20 -11.04
C LEU A 149 8.53 -11.81 -9.66
N CYS A 150 8.28 -13.10 -9.47
CA CYS A 150 8.39 -13.81 -8.20
C CYS A 150 7.61 -13.14 -7.06
N CYS A 151 6.50 -12.47 -7.36
CA CYS A 151 5.68 -11.68 -6.42
C CYS A 151 4.34 -12.36 -6.05
N SER A 152 4.14 -13.61 -6.45
CA SER A 152 2.85 -14.30 -6.30
C SER A 152 2.42 -14.52 -4.85
N SER A 153 3.36 -14.63 -3.91
CA SER A 153 3.11 -14.95 -2.50
C SER A 153 2.53 -13.79 -1.68
N THR A 154 2.71 -12.54 -2.10
CA THR A 154 2.13 -11.37 -1.40
C THR A 154 0.70 -11.14 -1.87
N THR A 155 -0.27 -11.67 -1.13
CA THR A 155 -1.69 -11.61 -1.45
C THR A 155 -2.48 -10.80 -0.44
N MET A 156 -3.72 -10.42 -0.76
CA MET A 156 -4.62 -9.77 0.19
C MET A 156 -4.83 -10.63 1.45
N ALA A 157 -5.02 -11.95 1.29
CA ALA A 157 -5.16 -12.89 2.40
C ALA A 157 -3.93 -12.91 3.31
N LEU A 158 -2.71 -12.89 2.75
CA LEU A 158 -1.48 -12.77 3.53
C LEU A 158 -1.46 -11.48 4.34
N LEU A 159 -1.81 -10.34 3.72
CA LEU A 159 -1.79 -9.04 4.38
C LEU A 159 -2.81 -8.96 5.51
N LYS A 160 -4.02 -9.53 5.33
CA LYS A 160 -5.02 -9.65 6.39
C LYS A 160 -4.51 -10.49 7.56
N ASN A 161 -4.01 -11.68 7.29
CA ASN A 161 -3.53 -12.60 8.34
C ASN A 161 -2.33 -12.03 9.10
N LYS A 162 -1.49 -11.22 8.46
CA LYS A 162 -0.38 -10.52 9.12
C LYS A 162 -0.79 -9.19 9.77
N SER A 163 -2.00 -8.70 9.52
CA SER A 163 -2.42 -7.41 10.06
C SER A 163 -2.64 -7.52 11.56
N GLN A 164 -1.91 -6.71 12.33
CA GLN A 164 -1.99 -6.71 13.80
C GLN A 164 -2.96 -5.65 14.33
N LYS A 165 -3.23 -4.63 13.52
CA LYS A 165 -4.02 -3.46 13.91
C LYS A 165 -4.71 -2.85 12.69
N HIS A 166 -5.94 -2.38 12.89
CA HIS A 166 -6.70 -1.64 11.91
C HIS A 166 -7.16 -0.28 12.48
N TYR A 167 -6.78 0.82 11.82
CA TYR A 167 -7.24 2.16 12.16
C TYR A 167 -8.55 2.46 11.43
N SER A 168 -9.64 2.59 12.18
CA SER A 168 -10.95 2.92 11.62
C SER A 168 -11.50 4.24 12.13
N ILE A 169 -12.20 4.96 11.25
CA ILE A 169 -13.04 6.11 11.60
C ILE A 169 -14.46 5.71 12.02
N TYR A 170 -14.82 4.44 11.85
CA TYR A 170 -16.15 3.91 12.16
C TYR A 170 -16.16 3.27 13.54
N LYS A 171 -16.66 4.03 14.53
CA LYS A 171 -16.78 3.55 15.91
C LYS A 171 -17.72 2.34 16.00
N ASP A 172 -17.30 1.30 16.71
CA ASP A 172 -18.07 0.10 17.04
C ASP A 172 -18.63 -0.67 15.83
N LYS A 173 -17.96 -0.57 14.67
CA LYS A 173 -18.31 -1.34 13.46
C LYS A 173 -17.30 -2.44 13.20
N PRO A 174 -17.76 -3.64 12.78
CA PRO A 174 -16.86 -4.70 12.35
C PRO A 174 -16.10 -4.27 11.09
N ASN A 175 -14.83 -4.65 10.98
CA ASN A 175 -13.95 -4.29 9.86
C ASN A 175 -13.14 -5.52 9.39
N ILE A 176 -12.25 -5.31 8.42
CA ILE A 176 -11.53 -6.35 7.66
C ILE A 176 -10.45 -7.10 8.45
N VAL A 177 -10.14 -6.66 9.67
CA VAL A 177 -9.19 -7.25 10.64
C VAL A 177 -9.94 -7.49 11.94
#